data_AF-A0A8T7FRF6-F1
#
_entry.id   AF-A0A8T7FRF6-F1
#
_cell.length_a   1.000
_cell.length_b   1.000
_cell.length_c   1.000
_cell.angle_alpha   90.00
_cell.angle_beta   90.00
_cell.angle_gamma   90.00
#
_symmetry.space_group_name_H-M   'P 1'
#
loop_
_entity.id
_entity.type
_entity.pdbx_description
1 polymer ?
#
loop_
_entity_poly.entity_id
_entity_poly.type
_entity_poly.pdbx_seq_one_letter_code
_entity_poly.pdbx_strand_id
1 'polypeptide(L)'
;MYATGRDWARFGLLFLQDGIWDGERILPEGWVDYSRTPTPPSLGEYGGLWLLNAGEPGKPETKEWPDMPDDLYYASGHDGQDIVIIPSLDLVIVRLSVSRGDSWDMAEFLADVMAADEGMWRE
;
A
#
# COMPACT_ATOMS: atom_id res chain seq x y z
N MET A 1 -7.69 -15.29 5.95
CA MET A 1 -9.00 -15.17 5.27
C MET A 1 -8.81 -15.53 3.81
N TYR A 2 -9.80 -16.10 3.13
CA TYR A 2 -9.72 -16.41 1.69
C TYR A 2 -10.59 -15.44 0.90
N ALA A 3 -10.01 -14.82 -0.13
CA ALA A 3 -10.70 -14.00 -1.11
C ALA A 3 -9.88 -14.01 -2.41
N THR A 4 -10.47 -13.64 -3.53
CA THR A 4 -9.73 -13.57 -4.80
C THR A 4 -8.86 -12.31 -4.84
N GLY A 5 -7.88 -12.27 -5.75
CA GLY A 5 -7.08 -11.06 -5.96
C GLY A 5 -7.96 -9.86 -6.33
N ARG A 6 -9.05 -10.09 -7.05
CA ARG A 6 -10.03 -9.05 -7.40
C ARG A 6 -10.78 -8.53 -6.17
N ASP A 7 -11.11 -9.38 -5.22
CA ASP A 7 -11.81 -8.95 -4.00
C ASP A 7 -10.89 -8.11 -3.12
N TRP A 8 -9.63 -8.51 -2.96
CA TRP A 8 -8.63 -7.71 -2.28
C TRP A 8 -8.32 -6.40 -3.02
N ALA A 9 -8.37 -6.39 -4.35
CA ALA A 9 -8.20 -5.16 -5.12
C ALA A 9 -9.36 -4.18 -4.87
N ARG A 10 -10.61 -4.67 -4.76
CA ARG A 10 -11.75 -3.84 -4.35
C ARG A 10 -11.57 -3.29 -2.93
N PHE A 11 -11.04 -4.09 -2.02
CA PHE A 11 -10.71 -3.63 -0.67
C PHE A 11 -9.65 -2.53 -0.69
N GLY A 12 -8.58 -2.68 -1.48
CA GLY A 12 -7.58 -1.62 -1.65
C GLY A 12 -8.17 -0.37 -2.30
N LEU A 13 -9.01 -0.52 -3.32
CA LEU A 13 -9.71 0.58 -3.99
C LEU A 13 -10.65 1.33 -3.04
N LEU A 14 -11.30 0.65 -2.10
CA LEU A 14 -12.10 1.31 -1.06
C LEU A 14 -11.25 2.30 -0.26
N PHE A 15 -10.02 1.92 0.11
CA PHE A 15 -9.11 2.80 0.84
C PHE A 15 -8.51 3.89 -0.05
N LEU A 16 -8.17 3.57 -1.30
CA LEU A 16 -7.73 4.57 -2.28
C LEU A 16 -8.80 5.66 -2.52
N GLN A 17 -10.08 5.29 -2.48
CA GLN A 17 -11.23 6.17 -2.70
C GLN A 17 -11.79 6.79 -1.40
N ASP A 18 -10.98 7.00 -0.36
CA ASP A 18 -11.41 7.58 0.93
C ASP A 18 -12.62 6.87 1.58
N GLY A 19 -12.71 5.55 1.40
CA GLY A 19 -13.80 4.74 1.95
C GLY A 19 -15.14 4.90 1.23
N ILE A 20 -15.15 5.48 0.03
CA ILE A 20 -16.33 5.57 -0.83
C ILE A 20 -16.30 4.41 -1.84
N TRP A 21 -17.44 3.76 -2.02
CA TRP A 21 -17.63 2.73 -3.02
C TRP A 21 -18.92 2.98 -3.79
N ASP A 22 -18.83 3.08 -5.12
CA ASP A 22 -19.99 3.33 -6.00
C ASP A 22 -20.85 4.54 -5.57
N GLY A 23 -20.17 5.60 -5.09
CA GLY A 23 -20.81 6.82 -4.60
C GLY A 23 -21.39 6.75 -3.18
N GLU A 24 -21.34 5.58 -2.52
CA GLU A 24 -21.77 5.40 -1.14
C GLU A 24 -20.57 5.39 -0.18
N ARG A 25 -20.63 6.17 0.89
CA ARG A 25 -19.60 6.18 1.92
C ARG A 25 -19.77 4.98 2.86
N ILE A 26 -18.78 4.08 2.85
CA ILE A 26 -18.74 2.89 3.71
C ILE A 26 -17.93 3.17 4.99
N LEU A 27 -16.80 3.87 4.88
CA LEU A 27 -15.97 4.25 6.02
C LEU A 27 -16.28 5.69 6.47
N PRO A 28 -16.23 6.00 7.78
CA PRO A 28 -16.39 7.37 8.26
C PRO A 28 -15.43 8.34 7.57
N GLU A 29 -15.85 9.59 7.42
CA GLU A 29 -14.96 10.65 6.91
C GLU A 29 -13.69 10.73 7.76
N GLY A 30 -12.53 10.84 7.09
CA GLY A 30 -11.21 10.87 7.73
C GLY A 30 -10.70 9.52 8.25
N TRP A 31 -11.45 8.43 8.09
CA TRP A 31 -11.00 7.11 8.53
C TRP A 31 -9.76 6.62 7.78
N VAL A 32 -9.70 6.81 6.45
CA VAL A 32 -8.53 6.41 5.65
C VAL A 32 -7.30 7.20 6.06
N ASP A 33 -7.43 8.51 6.21
CA ASP A 33 -6.33 9.37 6.68
C ASP A 33 -5.86 8.97 8.08
N TYR A 34 -6.78 8.70 9.01
CA TYR A 34 -6.45 8.15 10.32
C TYR A 34 -5.69 6.81 10.20
N SER A 35 -6.18 5.91 9.34
CA SER A 35 -5.61 4.57 9.17
C SER A 35 -4.17 4.59 8.65
N ARG A 36 -3.82 5.59 7.83
CA ARG A 36 -2.47 5.77 7.27
C ARG A 36 -1.62 6.81 8.00
N THR A 37 -2.11 7.39 9.10
CA THR A 37 -1.34 8.32 9.93
C THR A 37 -0.41 7.54 10.86
N PRO A 38 0.91 7.81 10.87
CA PRO A 38 1.84 7.19 11.81
C PRO A 38 1.40 7.32 13.26
N THR A 39 1.31 6.19 13.95
CA THR A 39 0.97 6.15 15.38
C THR A 39 2.24 6.11 16.22
N PRO A 40 2.52 7.06 17.13
CA PRO A 40 3.68 6.96 18.02
C PRO A 40 3.62 5.69 18.89
N PRO A 41 4.73 4.96 19.10
CA PRO A 41 6.09 5.27 18.70
C PRO A 41 6.55 4.54 17.41
N SER A 42 5.66 4.25 16.45
CA SER A 42 5.96 3.42 15.26
C SER A 42 7.04 3.95 14.33
N LEU A 43 7.59 5.15 14.56
CA LEU A 43 8.61 5.75 13.72
C LEU A 43 8.23 5.86 12.23
N GLY A 44 6.93 5.93 11.92
CA GLY A 44 6.46 6.01 10.53
C GLY A 44 6.27 4.67 9.83
N GLU A 45 6.33 3.55 10.56
CA GLU A 45 6.17 2.19 10.03
C GLU A 45 4.72 1.67 10.16
N TYR A 46 3.90 2.26 11.04
CA TYR A 46 2.57 1.73 11.36
C TYR A 46 1.52 2.81 11.67
N GLY A 47 0.32 2.61 11.13
CA GLY A 47 -0.86 3.43 11.38
C GLY A 47 -2.01 2.66 12.05
N GLY A 48 -3.25 3.03 11.75
CA GLY A 48 -4.44 2.31 12.18
C GLY A 48 -4.64 1.01 11.40
N LEU A 49 -3.88 -0.03 11.73
CA LEU A 49 -3.91 -1.38 11.11
C LEU A 49 -3.22 -1.51 9.75
N TRP A 50 -2.50 -0.48 9.30
CA TRP A 50 -1.72 -0.49 8.06
C TRP A 50 -0.23 -0.33 8.35
N LEU A 51 0.59 -1.05 7.59
CA LEU A 51 2.03 -0.78 7.50
C LEU A 51 2.23 0.42 6.58
N LEU A 52 3.22 1.24 6.89
CA LEU A 52 3.48 2.50 6.22
C LEU A 52 4.91 2.52 5.68
N ASN A 53 5.10 3.16 4.54
CA ASN A 53 6.41 3.46 3.99
C ASN A 53 6.84 4.91 4.27
N ALA A 54 6.28 5.54 5.30
CA ALA A 54 6.55 6.95 5.58
C ALA A 54 7.94 7.17 6.19
N GLY A 55 8.39 6.24 7.05
CA GLY A 55 9.63 6.37 7.82
C GLY A 55 9.61 7.55 8.79
N GLU A 56 10.72 7.75 9.49
CA GLU A 56 10.91 8.90 10.37
C GLU A 56 11.02 10.19 9.54
N PRO A 57 10.46 11.31 10.02
CA PRO A 57 10.57 12.59 9.32
C PRO A 57 12.03 12.99 9.03
N GLY A 58 12.35 13.16 7.75
CA GLY A 58 13.69 13.55 7.28
C GLY A 58 14.73 12.42 7.27
N LYS A 59 14.31 11.17 7.47
CA LYS A 59 15.18 9.98 7.48
C LYS A 59 14.66 8.89 6.53
N PRO A 60 14.74 9.08 5.20
CA PRO A 60 14.20 8.14 4.22
C PRO A 60 14.81 6.73 4.33
N GLU A 61 16.00 6.59 4.90
CA GLU A 61 16.66 5.30 5.18
C GLU A 61 15.93 4.43 6.20
N THR A 62 14.96 4.99 6.93
CA THR A 62 14.13 4.27 7.91
C THR A 62 12.85 3.69 7.30
N LYS A 63 12.62 3.93 6.01
CA LYS A 63 11.50 3.34 5.26
C LYS A 63 11.80 1.87 4.95
N GLU A 64 10.75 1.05 4.88
CA GLU A 64 10.85 -0.33 4.39
C GLU A 64 11.39 -0.37 2.95
N TRP A 65 10.89 0.52 2.09
CA TRP A 65 11.36 0.71 0.73
C TRP A 65 11.71 2.19 0.49
N PRO A 66 12.99 2.58 0.73
CA PRO A 66 13.44 3.98 0.65
C PRO A 66 13.15 4.67 -0.68
N ASP A 67 13.26 3.93 -1.79
CA ASP A 67 13.07 4.45 -3.15
C ASP A 67 11.59 4.49 -3.61
N MET A 68 10.65 3.99 -2.80
CA MET A 68 9.21 4.00 -3.09
C MET A 68 8.54 5.25 -2.49
N PRO A 69 7.34 5.68 -2.93
CA PRO A 69 6.66 6.85 -2.38
C PRO A 69 6.43 6.81 -0.86
N ASP A 70 6.47 7.97 -0.22
CA ASP A 70 6.26 8.11 1.24
C ASP A 70 4.79 7.89 1.64
N ASP A 71 3.86 8.10 0.70
CA ASP A 71 2.43 7.87 0.91
C ASP A 71 1.99 6.44 0.59
N LEU A 72 2.94 5.55 0.24
CA LEU A 72 2.69 4.12 0.13
C LEU A 72 2.34 3.55 1.52
N TYR A 73 1.22 2.84 1.57
CA TYR A 73 0.83 2.03 2.72
C TYR A 73 0.31 0.69 2.27
N TYR A 74 0.42 -0.31 3.15
CA TYR A 74 0.18 -1.70 2.75
C TYR A 74 -0.26 -2.58 3.91
N ALA A 75 -0.90 -3.69 3.54
CA ALA A 75 -1.17 -4.80 4.43
C ALA A 75 -0.34 -5.98 3.95
N SER A 76 0.42 -6.61 4.85
CA SER A 76 1.22 -7.80 4.55
C SER A 76 0.74 -8.99 5.37
N GLY A 77 0.59 -10.12 4.70
CA GLY A 77 0.18 -11.39 5.27
C GLY A 77 1.21 -12.50 5.02
N HIS A 78 1.03 -13.59 5.75
CA HIS A 78 1.91 -14.77 5.69
C HIS A 78 2.16 -15.24 4.25
N ASP A 79 3.42 -15.60 3.95
CA ASP A 79 3.93 -16.04 2.64
C ASP A 79 3.86 -14.99 1.51
N GLY A 80 3.81 -13.69 1.84
CA GLY A 80 3.87 -12.60 0.86
C GLY A 80 2.51 -12.34 0.19
N GLN A 81 1.49 -12.25 1.03
CA GLN A 81 0.14 -11.85 0.64
C GLN A 81 0.02 -10.35 0.90
N ASP A 82 0.14 -9.53 -0.14
CA ASP A 82 0.30 -8.09 0.01
C ASP A 82 -0.80 -7.31 -0.72
N ILE A 83 -1.30 -6.28 -0.06
CA ILE A 83 -2.15 -5.23 -0.66
C ILE A 83 -1.38 -3.92 -0.48
N VAL A 84 -0.88 -3.37 -1.58
CA VAL A 84 -0.13 -2.12 -1.60
C VAL A 84 -0.99 -1.03 -2.24
N ILE A 85 -1.03 0.14 -1.61
CA ILE A 85 -1.79 1.30 -2.08
C ILE A 85 -0.86 2.50 -2.14
N ILE A 86 -0.86 3.18 -3.28
CA ILE A 86 -0.04 4.38 -3.53
C ILE A 86 -0.97 5.50 -4.01
N PRO A 87 -1.49 6.35 -3.11
CA PRO A 87 -2.45 7.40 -3.47
C PRO A 87 -1.92 8.37 -4.52
N SER A 88 -0.66 8.77 -4.41
CA SER A 88 0.01 9.67 -5.35
C SER A 88 0.05 9.16 -6.80
N LEU A 89 -0.15 7.85 -7.00
CA LEU A 89 -0.18 7.19 -8.30
C LEU A 89 -1.56 6.62 -8.68
N ASP A 90 -2.62 6.87 -7.88
CA ASP A 90 -3.94 6.26 -8.05
C ASP A 90 -3.87 4.72 -8.22
N LEU A 91 -2.97 4.08 -7.46
CA LEU A 91 -2.54 2.70 -7.71
C LEU A 91 -2.86 1.76 -6.54
N VAL A 92 -3.41 0.59 -6.88
CA VAL A 92 -3.55 -0.56 -5.97
C VAL A 92 -2.89 -1.77 -6.60
N ILE A 93 -2.01 -2.41 -5.85
CA ILE A 93 -1.35 -3.66 -6.24
C ILE A 93 -1.75 -4.75 -5.25
N VAL A 94 -2.22 -5.87 -5.77
CA VAL A 94 -2.50 -7.06 -4.97
C VAL A 94 -1.62 -8.20 -5.43
N ARG A 95 -0.89 -8.77 -4.47
CA ARG A 95 -0.07 -9.95 -4.67
C ARG A 95 -0.56 -11.06 -3.74
N LEU A 96 -0.99 -12.16 -4.34
CA LEU A 96 -1.30 -13.38 -3.60
C LEU A 96 -0.24 -14.43 -3.92
N SER A 97 0.51 -14.89 -2.92
CA SER A 97 1.68 -15.74 -3.13
C SER A 97 1.86 -16.82 -2.06
N VAL A 98 2.77 -17.74 -2.33
CA VAL A 98 3.33 -18.68 -1.35
C VAL A 98 4.85 -18.56 -1.40
N SER A 99 5.35 -17.37 -1.12
CA SER A 99 6.79 -17.05 -1.13
C SER A 99 7.47 -17.75 0.03
N ARG A 100 8.65 -18.34 -0.20
CA ARG A 100 9.42 -19.02 0.85
C ARG A 100 10.83 -18.45 0.91
N GLY A 101 11.25 -18.01 2.10
CA GLY A 101 12.53 -17.31 2.26
C GLY A 101 12.66 -16.16 1.27
N ASP A 102 13.85 -15.99 0.70
CA ASP A 102 14.21 -14.84 -0.14
C ASP A 102 13.82 -15.02 -1.63
N SER A 103 12.77 -15.81 -1.90
CA SER A 103 12.31 -16.13 -3.26
C SER A 103 11.66 -14.96 -4.02
N TRP A 104 11.52 -13.79 -3.39
CA TRP A 104 10.82 -12.64 -3.93
C TRP A 104 11.45 -11.32 -3.47
N ASP A 105 11.62 -10.40 -4.40
CA ASP A 105 12.01 -9.02 -4.14
C ASP A 105 10.80 -8.10 -4.40
N MET A 106 10.25 -7.52 -3.33
CA MET A 106 9.12 -6.60 -3.45
C MET A 106 9.54 -5.24 -3.97
N ALA A 107 10.75 -4.77 -3.62
CA ALA A 107 11.23 -3.46 -4.04
C ALA A 107 11.44 -3.41 -5.55
N GLU A 108 12.09 -4.45 -6.11
CA GLU A 108 12.27 -4.59 -7.57
C GLU A 108 10.91 -4.65 -8.29
N PHE A 109 9.96 -5.45 -7.79
CA PHE A 109 8.64 -5.56 -8.38
C PHE A 109 7.85 -4.24 -8.36
N LEU A 110 7.88 -3.51 -7.25
CA LEU A 110 7.20 -2.20 -7.15
C LEU A 110 7.84 -1.18 -8.11
N ALA A 111 9.17 -1.16 -8.22
CA ALA A 111 9.88 -0.31 -9.17
C ALA A 111 9.46 -0.59 -10.62
N ASP A 112 9.38 -1.86 -11.01
CA ASP A 112 8.95 -2.27 -12.36
C ASP A 112 7.51 -1.84 -12.67
N VAL A 113 6.58 -2.00 -11.71
CA VAL A 113 5.18 -1.57 -11.88
C VAL A 113 5.08 -0.06 -12.05
N MET A 114 5.80 0.72 -11.24
CA MET A 114 5.79 2.18 -11.35
C MET A 114 6.42 2.67 -12.65
N ALA A 115 7.51 2.04 -13.10
CA ALA A 115 8.13 2.34 -14.39
C ALA A 115 7.17 2.08 -15.57
N ALA A 116 6.33 1.04 -15.48
CA ALA A 116 5.32 0.75 -16.48
C ALA A 116 4.17 1.77 -16.48
N ASP A 117 3.75 2.26 -15.30
CA ASP A 117 2.69 3.27 -15.18
C ASP A 117 3.14 4.63 -15.78
N GLU A 118 4.35 5.09 -15.48
CA GLU A 118 4.90 6.32 -16.08
C GLU A 118 4.97 6.28 -17.62
N GLY A 119 5.14 5.08 -18.19
CA GLY A 119 5.14 4.86 -19.64
C GLY A 119 3.75 4.90 -20.27
N MET A 120 2.71 4.58 -19.51
CA MET A 120 1.32 4.41 -20.01
C MET A 120 0.60 5.74 -20.24
N TRP A 121 1.03 6.82 -19.59
CA TRP A 121 0.41 8.16 -19.69
C TRP A 121 1.20 9.15 -20.55
N ARG A 122 2.26 8.70 -21.25
CA ARG A 122 3.11 9.55 -22.11
C ARG A 122 2.77 9.49 -23.61
N GLU A 123 1.60 8.96 -24.00
CA GLU A 123 1.10 8.98 -25.39
C GLU A 123 -0.10 9.92 -25.59
#